data_AF-A0A6V8L834-F1
#
_entry.id   AF-A0A6V8L834-F1
#
_cell.length_a   1.000
_cell.length_b   1.000
_cell.length_c   1.000
_cell.angle_alpha   90.00
_cell.angle_beta   90.00
_cell.angle_gamma   90.00
#
_symmetry.space_group_name_H-M   'P 1'
#
loop_
_entity.id
_entity.type
_entity.pdbx_description
1 polymer ?
#
loop_
_entity_poly.entity_id
_entity_poly.type
_entity_poly.pdbx_seq_one_letter_code
_entity_poly.pdbx_strand_id
1 'polypeptide(L)'
;MPGDQQDQLRKTIRALIHQRTGHPVQTHSINGTVYVECPAIYERRAEQGMREAADAIGAVLKGEPPPLLDQDWAISWTAWDVT
;
A
#
# COMPACT_ATOMS: atom_id res chain seq x y z
N MET A 1 -7.69 -5.89 28.34
CA MET A 1 -7.99 -4.59 27.68
C MET A 1 -7.76 -4.77 26.18
N PRO A 2 -8.78 -4.65 25.32
CA PRO A 2 -8.67 -4.88 23.87
C PRO A 2 -7.68 -3.94 23.15
N GLY A 3 -7.46 -2.74 23.71
CA GLY A 3 -6.52 -1.76 23.16
C GLY A 3 -5.06 -2.22 23.16
N ASP A 4 -4.62 -2.94 24.20
CA ASP A 4 -3.23 -3.38 24.33
C ASP A 4 -2.87 -4.44 23.28
N GLN A 5 -3.80 -5.35 22.97
CA GLN A 5 -3.63 -6.36 21.93
C GLN A 5 -3.51 -5.73 20.54
N GLN A 6 -4.32 -4.71 20.26
CA GLN A 6 -4.28 -4.01 18.98
C GLN A 6 -3.02 -3.15 18.83
N ASP A 7 -2.53 -2.56 19.90
CA ASP A 7 -1.24 -1.85 19.93
C ASP A 7 -0.06 -2.79 19.67
N GLN A 8 -0.09 -3.97 20.26
CA GLN A 8 0.94 -4.97 20.08
C GLN A 8 0.93 -5.54 18.67
N LEU A 9 -0.26 -5.82 18.10
CA LEU A 9 -0.40 -6.23 16.70
C LEU A 9 0.17 -5.18 15.75
N ARG A 10 -0.19 -3.90 15.94
CA ARG A 10 0.33 -2.80 15.11
C ARG A 10 1.85 -2.66 15.21
N LYS A 11 2.44 -2.80 16.41
CA LYS A 11 3.90 -2.81 16.60
C LYS A 11 4.56 -3.96 15.84
N THR A 12 4.01 -5.17 15.94
CA THR A 12 4.52 -6.35 15.23
C THR A 12 4.46 -6.16 13.71
N ILE A 13 3.34 -5.66 13.19
CA ILE A 13 3.18 -5.37 11.75
C ILE A 13 4.23 -4.35 11.29
N ARG A 14 4.43 -3.25 12.02
CA ARG A 14 5.46 -2.25 11.69
C ARG A 14 6.87 -2.86 11.65
N ALA A 15 7.21 -3.68 12.64
CA ALA A 15 8.52 -4.32 12.73
C ALA A 15 8.76 -5.30 11.56
N LEU A 16 7.77 -6.14 11.22
CA LEU A 16 7.86 -7.09 10.12
C LEU A 16 8.02 -6.40 8.76
N ILE A 17 7.26 -5.32 8.53
CA ILE A 17 7.36 -4.58 7.28
C ILE A 17 8.72 -3.89 7.21
N HIS A 18 9.17 -3.23 8.28
CA HIS A 18 10.50 -2.62 8.32
C HIS A 18 11.61 -3.63 8.08
N GLN A 19 11.54 -4.83 8.67
CA GLN A 19 12.53 -5.88 8.46
C GLN A 19 12.59 -6.34 6.98
N ARG A 20 11.45 -6.38 6.29
CA ARG A 20 11.36 -6.82 4.89
C ARG A 20 11.72 -5.72 3.89
N THR A 21 11.33 -4.48 4.15
CA THR A 21 11.42 -3.39 3.17
C THR A 21 12.51 -2.38 3.50
N GLY A 22 13.04 -2.37 4.73
CA GLY A 22 13.94 -1.34 5.23
C GLY A 22 13.26 0.01 5.49
N HIS A 23 11.95 0.14 5.23
CA HIS A 23 11.23 1.41 5.32
C HIS A 23 10.36 1.48 6.58
N PRO A 24 10.30 2.66 7.25
CA PRO A 24 9.33 2.88 8.31
C PRO A 24 7.92 2.95 7.72
N VAL A 25 6.92 2.50 8.49
CA VAL A 25 5.51 2.52 8.11
C VAL A 25 4.63 3.03 9.25
N GLN A 26 3.54 3.69 8.88
CA GLN A 26 2.47 4.12 9.78
C GLN A 26 1.35 3.09 9.79
N THR A 27 0.65 2.99 10.92
CA THR A 27 -0.44 2.02 11.08
C THR A 27 -1.63 2.64 11.78
N HIS A 28 -2.79 2.56 11.16
CA HIS A 28 -4.06 3.08 11.68
C HIS A 28 -5.01 1.91 11.96
N SER A 29 -5.85 2.04 12.98
CA SER A 29 -6.91 1.08 13.26
C SER A 29 -8.24 1.81 13.05
N ILE A 30 -9.05 1.33 12.11
CA ILE A 30 -10.38 1.88 11.82
C ILE A 30 -11.33 0.71 11.71
N ASN A 31 -12.38 0.70 12.56
CA ASN A 31 -13.40 -0.36 12.58
C ASN A 31 -12.82 -1.79 12.69
N GLY A 32 -11.74 -1.97 13.47
CA GLY A 32 -11.08 -3.27 13.64
C GLY A 32 -10.13 -3.67 12.50
N THR A 33 -10.06 -2.89 11.42
CA THR A 33 -9.11 -3.09 10.32
C THR A 33 -7.83 -2.29 10.56
N VAL A 34 -6.67 -2.94 10.41
CA VAL A 34 -5.36 -2.26 10.48
C VAL A 34 -4.93 -1.83 9.08
N TYR A 35 -4.89 -0.53 8.87
CA TYR A 35 -4.36 0.11 7.66
C TYR A 35 -2.88 0.37 7.85
N VAL A 36 -2.08 0.15 6.80
CA VAL A 36 -0.64 0.39 6.81
C VAL A 36 -0.29 1.37 5.69
N GLU A 37 0.42 2.43 6.05
CA GLU A 37 0.92 3.41 5.10
C GLU A 37 2.46 3.38 5.07
N CYS A 38 3.04 3.24 3.89
CA CYS A 38 4.49 3.29 3.69
C CYS A 38 4.84 4.46 2.76
N PRO A 39 5.21 5.64 3.31
CA PRO A 39 5.47 6.83 2.51
C PRO A 39 6.56 6.63 1.46
N ALA A 40 7.65 5.91 1.78
CA ALA A 40 8.74 5.67 0.84
C ALA A 40 8.30 4.81 -0.38
N ILE A 41 7.45 3.81 -0.15
CA ILE A 41 6.88 3.00 -1.25
C ILE A 41 5.86 3.83 -2.04
N TYR A 42 5.07 4.65 -1.34
CA TYR A 42 4.11 5.55 -1.98
C TYR A 42 4.82 6.58 -2.87
N GLU A 43 5.83 7.28 -2.38
CA GLU A 43 6.59 8.30 -3.12
C GLU A 43 7.26 7.70 -4.36
N ARG A 44 7.96 6.57 -4.19
CA ARG A 44 8.57 5.83 -5.31
C ARG A 44 7.56 5.50 -6.41
N ARG A 45 6.31 5.23 -6.03
CA ARG A 45 5.22 4.96 -6.97
C ARG A 45 4.45 6.18 -7.42
N ALA A 46 4.40 7.24 -6.64
CA ALA A 46 3.74 8.48 -7.01
C ALA A 46 4.46 9.09 -8.21
N GLU A 47 5.80 9.05 -8.23
CA GLU A 47 6.59 9.45 -9.39
C GLU A 47 6.31 8.59 -10.62
N GLN A 48 6.26 7.26 -10.45
CA GLN A 48 5.95 6.34 -11.54
C GLN A 48 4.51 6.52 -12.05
N GLY A 49 3.54 6.65 -11.14
CA GLY A 49 2.13 6.88 -11.44
C GLY A 49 1.87 8.24 -12.09
N MET A 50 2.63 9.29 -11.73
CA MET A 50 2.57 10.58 -12.44
C MET A 50 3.02 10.44 -13.89
N ARG A 51 4.08 9.66 -14.14
CA ARG A 51 4.57 9.40 -15.49
C ARG A 51 3.59 8.58 -16.30
N GLU A 52 3.08 7.50 -15.72
CA GLU A 52 2.04 6.66 -16.32
C GLU A 52 0.74 7.44 -16.61
N ALA A 53 0.34 8.34 -15.70
CA ALA A 53 -0.80 9.23 -15.92
C ALA A 53 -0.55 10.23 -17.06
N ALA A 54 0.65 10.82 -17.14
CA ALA A 54 1.02 11.70 -18.24
C ALA A 54 1.02 10.98 -19.59
N ASP A 55 1.51 9.74 -19.63
CA ASP A 55 1.50 8.90 -20.84
C ASP A 55 0.07 8.51 -21.25
N ALA A 56 -0.79 8.15 -20.29
CA ALA A 56 -2.19 7.86 -20.55
C ALA A 56 -2.95 9.09 -21.08
N ILE A 57 -2.73 10.27 -20.50
CA ILE A 57 -3.29 11.53 -21.00
C ILE A 57 -2.79 11.80 -22.43
N GLY A 58 -1.49 11.58 -22.69
CA GLY A 58 -0.89 11.73 -24.00
C GLY A 58 -1.52 10.80 -25.06
N ALA A 59 -1.77 9.54 -24.71
CA ALA A 59 -2.44 8.58 -25.59
C ALA A 59 -3.87 9.01 -25.92
N VAL A 60 -4.64 9.43 -24.91
CA VAL A 60 -6.01 9.94 -25.10
C VAL A 60 -6.03 11.16 -26.02
N LEU A 61 -5.11 12.11 -25.84
CA LEU A 61 -5.02 13.31 -26.70
C LEU A 61 -4.65 12.99 -28.16
N LYS A 62 -3.97 11.87 -28.40
CA LYS A 62 -3.61 11.39 -29.74
C LYS A 62 -4.70 10.48 -30.35
N GLY A 63 -5.74 10.12 -29.60
CA GLY A 63 -6.74 9.15 -30.01
C GLY A 63 -6.25 7.70 -29.96
N GLU A 64 -5.18 7.44 -29.22
CA GLU A 64 -4.61 6.11 -28.99
C GLU A 64 -5.20 5.47 -27.73
N PRO A 65 -5.31 4.13 -27.65
CA PRO A 65 -5.74 3.46 -26.43
C PRO A 65 -4.69 3.68 -25.32
N PRO A 66 -5.10 3.98 -24.07
CA PRO A 66 -4.17 4.13 -22.96
C PRO A 66 -3.46 2.80 -22.66
N PRO A 67 -2.19 2.85 -22.22
CA PRO A 67 -1.46 1.64 -21.86
C PRO A 67 -2.14 0.92 -20.69
N LEU A 68 -2.27 -0.40 -20.80
CA LEU A 68 -2.72 -1.26 -19.71
C LEU A 68 -1.67 -1.24 -18.60
N LEU A 69 -2.06 -0.73 -17.43
CA LEU A 69 -1.20 -0.74 -16.24
C LEU A 69 -1.21 -2.15 -15.65
N ASP A 70 -0.06 -2.83 -15.72
CA ASP A 70 0.14 -4.12 -15.08
C ASP A 70 0.23 -3.88 -13.56
N GLN A 71 -0.89 -4.05 -12.85
CA GLN A 71 -0.90 -3.92 -11.39
C GLN A 71 -0.40 -5.20 -10.75
N ASP A 72 0.92 -5.38 -10.80
CA ASP A 72 1.67 -6.55 -10.30
C ASP A 72 1.67 -6.69 -8.75
N TRP A 73 0.79 -5.97 -8.06
CA TRP A 73 0.84 -5.77 -6.62
C TRP A 73 -0.53 -5.91 -5.94
N ALA A 74 -1.43 -6.75 -6.45
CA ALA A 74 -2.59 -7.15 -5.66
C ALA A 74 -2.10 -7.83 -4.36
N ILE A 75 -1.96 -7.06 -3.27
CA ILE A 75 -1.56 -7.56 -1.97
C ILE A 75 -2.76 -8.35 -1.44
N SER A 76 -2.74 -9.66 -1.67
CA SER A 76 -3.69 -10.58 -1.06
C SER A 76 -3.33 -10.74 0.42
N TRP A 77 -4.25 -10.37 1.31
CA TRP A 77 -4.12 -10.65 2.73
C TRP A 77 -4.95 -11.90 3.02
N THR A 78 -4.30 -12.96 3.49
CA THR A 78 -5.01 -14.05 4.15
C THR A 78 -5.39 -13.54 5.54
N ALA A 79 -6.67 -13.26 5.76
CA ALA A 79 -7.17 -12.93 7.09
C ALA A 79 -6.95 -14.16 7.99
N TRP A 80 -6.29 -13.97 9.13
CA TRP A 80 -6.20 -14.99 10.16
C TRP A 80 -7.45 -14.84 11.02
N ASP A 81 -8.42 -15.74 10.84
CA ASP A 81 -9.55 -15.85 11.76
C ASP A 81 -9.01 -16.19 13.15
N VAL A 82 -9.34 -15.37 14.14
CA VAL A 82 -9.09 -15.70 15.54
C VAL A 82 -10.39 -16.27 16.07
N THR A 83 -10.54 -17.59 15.95
CA THR A 83 -11.63 -18.36 16.56
C THR A 83 -11.48 -18.44 18.08
#